data_AF-A0AAU2U6C8-F1
#
_entry.id   AF-A0AAU2U6C8-F1
#
_cell.length_a   1.000
_cell.length_b   1.000
_cell.length_c   1.000
_cell.angle_alpha   90.00
_cell.angle_beta   90.00
_cell.angle_gamma   90.00
#
_symmetry.space_group_name_H-M   'P 1'
#
loop_
_entity.id
_entity.type
_entity.pdbx_description
1 polymer ?
#
loop_
_entity_poly.entity_id
_entity_poly.type
_entity_poly.pdbx_seq_one_letter_code
_entity_poly.pdbx_strand_id
1 'polypeptide(L)'
;MAYLLPTTAPDVWRAAVARAAQLLAPSWEERPNGLKALAFILLMLSVEREQPPESIPPAAVAEDLSDQGEEPHELSRRIEAAGTTAGVLGNGYGPDTLDTLWTDLKSWQEAPGDPMGDAEGWPPALWAAVGQLHERISGPGEAVIRRTPVPVASLGALTISVGRYVNVVSPDAIVPIKCDTCNGCEGGSLRVDGPAVTFVCADGHTTANPRLEVWRVRNALAYAGLPIGADATVERDFLVTSRPYSAQSDPRYLSRFTAALLA
;
A
#
# COMPACT_ATOMS: atom_id res chain seq x y z
N MET A 1 -4.88 -3.02 5.91
CA MET A 1 -5.61 -3.91 4.98
C MET A 1 -6.26 -3.20 3.81
N ALA A 2 -7.09 -2.16 4.02
CA ALA A 2 -7.78 -1.45 2.92
C ALA A 2 -6.85 -0.85 1.84
N TYR A 3 -5.54 -0.78 2.07
CA TYR A 3 -4.55 -0.38 1.08
C TYR A 3 -4.28 -1.48 0.05
N LEU A 4 -4.39 -2.73 0.47
CA LEU A 4 -4.13 -3.90 -0.36
C LEU A 4 -5.41 -4.35 -1.09
N LEU A 5 -6.58 -3.79 -0.79
CA LEU A 5 -7.86 -4.33 -1.25
C LEU A 5 -8.62 -3.31 -2.10
N PRO A 6 -8.27 -3.16 -3.39
CA PRO A 6 -9.14 -2.42 -4.31
C PRO A 6 -10.50 -3.10 -4.42
N THR A 7 -11.54 -2.35 -4.75
CA THR A 7 -12.91 -2.86 -4.91
C THR A 7 -12.99 -3.98 -5.93
N THR A 8 -12.18 -3.89 -6.99
CA THR A 8 -12.06 -4.86 -8.08
C THR A 8 -11.11 -6.03 -7.78
N ALA A 9 -10.53 -6.11 -6.57
CA ALA A 9 -9.62 -7.20 -6.20
C ALA A 9 -10.25 -8.59 -6.43
N PRO A 10 -9.54 -9.55 -7.04
CA PRO A 10 -9.99 -10.94 -7.08
C PRO A 10 -10.21 -11.52 -5.68
N ASP A 11 -11.18 -12.41 -5.52
CA ASP A 11 -11.53 -12.97 -4.21
C ASP A 11 -10.37 -13.75 -3.57
N VAL A 12 -9.56 -14.43 -4.39
CA VAL A 12 -8.33 -15.11 -3.92
C VAL A 12 -7.33 -14.13 -3.30
N TRP A 13 -7.22 -12.92 -3.84
CA TRP A 13 -6.37 -11.88 -3.25
C TRP A 13 -6.96 -11.33 -1.96
N ARG A 14 -8.30 -11.12 -1.90
CA ARG A 14 -8.98 -10.71 -0.66
C ARG A 14 -8.73 -11.72 0.47
N ALA A 15 -8.87 -13.01 0.15
CA ALA A 15 -8.62 -14.10 1.09
C ALA A 15 -7.15 -14.14 1.56
N ALA A 16 -6.19 -13.96 0.64
CA ALA A 16 -4.77 -13.91 0.98
C ALA A 16 -4.43 -12.75 1.92
N VAL A 17 -4.95 -11.54 1.67
CA VAL A 17 -4.75 -10.38 2.56
C VAL A 17 -5.39 -10.58 3.92
N ALA A 18 -6.61 -11.13 3.98
CA ALA A 18 -7.30 -11.42 5.24
C ALA A 18 -6.53 -12.45 6.08
N ARG A 19 -6.04 -13.51 5.43
CA ARG A 19 -5.23 -14.53 6.08
C ARG A 19 -3.87 -13.98 6.55
N ALA A 20 -3.21 -13.15 5.75
CA ALA A 20 -1.97 -12.49 6.14
C ALA A 20 -2.17 -11.62 7.39
N ALA A 21 -3.26 -10.85 7.44
CA ALA A 21 -3.58 -10.02 8.60
C ALA A 21 -3.88 -10.85 9.85
N GLN A 22 -4.57 -11.99 9.70
CA GLN A 22 -4.81 -12.92 10.80
C GLN A 22 -3.51 -13.51 11.35
N LEU A 23 -2.58 -13.91 10.49
CA LEU A 23 -1.28 -14.48 10.90
C LEU A 23 -0.37 -13.46 11.60
N LEU A 24 -0.50 -12.18 11.25
CA LEU A 24 0.32 -11.11 11.81
C LEU A 24 -0.33 -10.39 13.00
N ALA A 25 -1.57 -10.74 13.36
CA ALA A 25 -2.27 -10.09 14.46
C ALA A 25 -1.58 -10.38 15.82
N PRO A 26 -1.54 -9.40 16.74
CA PRO A 26 -2.07 -8.03 16.61
C PRO A 26 -1.12 -7.04 15.89
N SER A 27 0.12 -7.46 15.59
CA SER A 27 1.22 -6.57 15.19
C SER A 27 1.15 -5.94 13.78
N TRP A 28 0.18 -6.31 12.95
CA TRP A 28 0.13 -5.82 11.56
C TRP A 28 -0.25 -4.33 11.46
N GLU A 29 -0.89 -3.76 12.48
CA GLU A 29 -1.23 -2.33 12.53
C GLU A 29 0.01 -1.44 12.65
N GLU A 30 1.09 -1.95 13.26
CA GLU A 30 2.31 -1.19 13.51
C GLU A 30 3.31 -1.22 12.33
N ARG A 31 3.34 -2.32 11.57
CA ARG A 31 4.30 -2.52 10.46
C ARG A 31 3.64 -3.18 9.24
N PRO A 32 3.11 -2.39 8.29
CA PRO A 32 2.36 -2.92 7.14
C PRO A 32 3.24 -3.63 6.09
N ASN A 33 4.57 -3.47 6.14
CA ASN A 33 5.48 -4.09 5.15
C ASN A 33 5.43 -5.63 5.18
N GLY A 34 5.30 -6.23 6.37
CA GLY A 34 5.13 -7.68 6.51
C GLY A 34 3.78 -8.17 5.96
N LEU A 35 2.72 -7.36 6.06
CA LEU A 35 1.40 -7.71 5.57
C LEU A 35 1.37 -7.84 4.04
N LYS A 36 2.00 -6.89 3.33
CA LYS A 36 2.09 -6.92 1.86
C LYS A 36 2.84 -8.17 1.39
N ALA A 37 4.03 -8.42 1.93
CA ALA A 37 4.85 -9.56 1.57
C ALA A 37 4.14 -10.89 1.84
N LEU A 38 3.56 -11.04 3.04
CA LEU A 38 2.87 -12.26 3.41
C LEU A 38 1.62 -12.52 2.56
N ALA A 39 0.87 -11.48 2.16
CA ALA A 39 -0.27 -11.64 1.28
C ALA A 39 0.14 -12.18 -0.10
N PHE A 40 1.23 -11.68 -0.68
CA PHE A 40 1.77 -12.21 -1.94
C PHE A 40 2.28 -13.65 -1.81
N ILE A 41 2.93 -14.00 -0.70
CA ILE A 41 3.40 -15.37 -0.43
C ILE A 41 2.22 -16.33 -0.27
N LEU A 42 1.16 -15.93 0.45
CA LEU A 42 -0.06 -16.74 0.58
C LEU A 42 -0.80 -16.91 -0.74
N LEU A 43 -0.85 -15.87 -1.57
CA LEU A 43 -1.38 -15.98 -2.93
C LEU A 43 -0.58 -17.00 -3.75
N MET A 44 0.75 -16.91 -3.71
CA MET A 44 1.65 -17.83 -4.40
C MET A 44 1.40 -19.28 -3.97
N LEU A 45 1.42 -19.55 -2.66
CA LEU A 45 1.18 -20.89 -2.12
C LEU A 45 -0.23 -21.40 -2.43
N SER A 46 -1.21 -20.50 -2.48
CA SER A 46 -2.60 -20.85 -2.85
C SER A 46 -2.70 -21.34 -4.29
N VAL A 47 -2.06 -20.63 -5.22
CA VAL A 47 -2.03 -21.00 -6.64
C VAL A 47 -1.25 -22.30 -6.85
N GLU A 48 -0.06 -22.43 -6.26
CA GLU A 48 0.80 -23.61 -6.45
C GLU A 48 0.22 -24.89 -5.85
N ARG A 49 -0.52 -24.77 -4.73
CA ARG A 49 -1.10 -25.92 -4.03
C ARG A 49 -2.56 -26.16 -4.40
N GLU A 50 -3.13 -25.34 -5.29
CA GLU A 50 -4.54 -25.35 -5.68
C GLU A 50 -5.48 -25.35 -4.46
N GLN A 51 -5.13 -24.53 -3.46
CA GLN A 51 -5.82 -24.45 -2.17
C GLN A 51 -6.18 -23.02 -1.85
N PRO A 52 -7.33 -22.76 -1.20
CA PRO A 52 -7.68 -21.40 -0.80
C PRO A 52 -6.68 -20.87 0.25
N PRO A 53 -6.36 -19.55 0.27
CA PRO A 53 -5.35 -19.00 1.18
C PRO A 53 -5.61 -19.31 2.66
N GLU A 54 -6.88 -19.37 3.08
CA GLU A 54 -7.29 -19.69 4.45
C GLU A 54 -6.98 -21.13 4.88
N SER A 55 -6.84 -22.07 3.95
CA SER A 55 -6.50 -23.46 4.28
C SER A 55 -4.99 -23.70 4.38
N ILE A 56 -4.17 -22.72 4.00
CA ILE A 56 -2.71 -22.85 4.07
C ILE A 56 -2.28 -22.85 5.54
N PRO A 57 -1.65 -23.94 6.03
CA PRO A 57 -1.23 -24.04 7.42
C PRO A 57 -0.03 -23.11 7.67
N PRO A 58 0.06 -22.47 8.85
CA PRO A 58 1.19 -21.58 9.18
C PRO A 58 2.54 -22.29 9.05
N ALA A 59 2.60 -23.58 9.37
CA ALA A 59 3.80 -24.40 9.23
C ALA A 59 4.29 -24.50 7.77
N ALA A 60 3.38 -24.60 6.81
CA ALA A 60 3.76 -24.61 5.39
C ALA A 60 4.29 -23.25 4.91
N VAL A 61 3.78 -22.16 5.47
CA VAL A 61 4.30 -20.82 5.19
C VAL A 61 5.69 -20.65 5.81
N ALA A 62 5.87 -21.11 7.05
CA ALA A 62 7.16 -21.08 7.72
C ALA A 62 8.21 -21.92 6.97
N GLU A 63 7.86 -23.14 6.55
CA GLU A 63 8.72 -24.02 5.75
C GLU A 63 9.14 -23.35 4.43
N ASP A 64 8.18 -22.82 3.66
CA ASP A 64 8.51 -22.12 2.41
C ASP A 64 9.39 -20.89 2.66
N LEU A 65 9.19 -20.16 3.78
CA LEU A 65 10.06 -19.05 4.18
C LEU A 65 11.46 -19.50 4.62
N SER A 66 11.59 -20.65 5.31
CA SER A 66 12.87 -21.22 5.74
C SER A 66 13.70 -21.70 4.55
N ASP A 67 13.03 -22.21 3.51
CA ASP A 67 13.66 -22.70 2.28
C ASP A 67 14.19 -21.55 1.39
N GLN A 68 13.83 -20.30 1.72
CA GLN A 68 14.42 -19.14 1.07
C GLN A 68 15.84 -18.93 1.59
N GLY A 69 16.82 -19.20 0.72
CA GLY A 69 18.22 -18.93 0.99
C GLY A 69 18.54 -17.42 1.07
N GLU A 70 19.81 -17.06 0.83
CA GLU A 70 20.28 -15.68 1.00
C GLU A 70 19.64 -14.67 0.03
N GLU A 71 19.01 -15.12 -1.07
CA GLU A 71 18.42 -14.24 -2.07
C GLU A 71 17.10 -14.80 -2.65
N PRO A 72 15.95 -14.11 -2.52
CA PRO A 72 14.63 -14.65 -2.85
C PRO A 72 14.27 -14.40 -4.32
N HIS A 73 15.22 -14.58 -5.24
CA HIS A 73 14.98 -14.43 -6.68
C HIS A 73 13.91 -15.42 -7.16
N GLU A 74 14.03 -16.67 -6.71
CA GLU A 74 13.08 -17.72 -7.05
C GLU A 74 11.69 -17.47 -6.46
N LEU A 75 11.63 -17.04 -5.19
CA LEU A 75 10.38 -16.60 -4.57
C LEU A 75 9.73 -15.46 -5.35
N SER A 76 10.51 -14.47 -5.77
CA SER A 76 9.99 -13.33 -6.53
C SER A 76 9.36 -13.78 -7.85
N ARG A 77 10.03 -14.69 -8.56
CA ARG A 77 9.54 -15.28 -9.81
C ARG A 77 8.25 -16.09 -9.61
N ARG A 78 8.19 -16.91 -8.54
CA ARG A 78 6.99 -17.69 -8.17
C ARG A 78 5.81 -16.79 -7.84
N ILE A 79 6.04 -15.72 -7.07
CA ILE A 79 5.02 -14.72 -6.74
C ILE A 79 4.50 -14.02 -7.99
N GLU A 80 5.39 -13.58 -8.89
CA GLU A 80 4.98 -12.88 -10.12
C GLU A 80 4.16 -13.79 -11.04
N ALA A 81 4.55 -15.06 -11.18
CA ALA A 81 3.82 -16.06 -11.95
C ALA A 81 2.44 -16.34 -11.35
N ALA A 82 2.35 -16.55 -10.03
CA ALA A 82 1.09 -16.77 -9.34
C ALA A 82 0.18 -15.53 -9.38
N GLY A 83 0.75 -14.34 -9.19
CA GLY A 83 0.04 -13.07 -9.26
C GLY A 83 -0.56 -12.82 -10.65
N THR A 84 0.17 -13.15 -11.70
CA THR A 84 -0.33 -13.09 -13.09
C THR A 84 -1.43 -14.12 -13.31
N THR A 85 -1.23 -15.37 -12.88
CA THR A 85 -2.20 -16.47 -13.03
C THR A 85 -3.52 -16.17 -12.33
N ALA A 86 -3.46 -15.58 -11.13
CA ALA A 86 -4.61 -15.20 -10.34
C ALA A 86 -5.29 -13.89 -10.81
N GLY A 87 -4.78 -13.24 -11.86
CA GLY A 87 -5.28 -11.94 -12.34
C GLY A 87 -5.07 -10.78 -11.36
N VAL A 88 -4.13 -10.93 -10.43
CA VAL A 88 -3.78 -9.92 -9.43
C VAL A 88 -2.78 -8.90 -10.01
N LEU A 89 -1.85 -9.37 -10.85
CA LEU A 89 -0.84 -8.56 -11.54
C LEU A 89 -1.11 -8.50 -13.07
N GLY A 90 -0.63 -7.44 -13.73
CA GLY A 90 -0.61 -7.29 -15.18
C GLY A 90 -1.86 -6.67 -15.82
N ASN A 91 -2.85 -6.26 -15.02
CA ASN A 91 -4.16 -5.80 -15.50
C ASN A 91 -4.30 -4.28 -15.66
N GLY A 92 -3.22 -3.51 -15.45
CA GLY A 92 -3.15 -2.11 -15.89
C GLY A 92 -4.11 -1.14 -15.18
N TYR A 93 -4.28 -1.29 -13.86
CA TYR A 93 -5.19 -0.47 -13.06
C TYR A 93 -4.73 0.99 -12.81
N GLY A 94 -4.15 1.70 -13.80
CA GLY A 94 -3.65 3.06 -13.62
C GLY A 94 -2.32 3.14 -12.84
N PRO A 95 -1.93 4.31 -12.29
CA PRO A 95 -0.81 4.40 -11.35
C PRO A 95 -1.20 3.93 -9.95
N ASP A 96 -0.21 3.48 -9.17
CA ASP A 96 -0.34 3.00 -7.80
C ASP A 96 -1.25 1.76 -7.67
N THR A 97 -0.99 0.74 -8.50
CA THR A 97 -1.76 -0.52 -8.54
C THR A 97 -1.13 -1.60 -7.68
N LEU A 98 -1.75 -2.79 -7.66
CA LEU A 98 -1.08 -3.99 -7.14
C LEU A 98 0.25 -4.28 -7.86
N ASP A 99 0.43 -3.86 -9.12
CA ASP A 99 1.71 -3.94 -9.84
C ASP A 99 2.75 -2.98 -9.27
N THR A 100 2.35 -1.77 -8.88
CA THR A 100 3.24 -0.83 -8.18
C THR A 100 3.62 -1.38 -6.81
N LEU A 101 2.65 -1.93 -6.06
CA LEU A 101 2.92 -2.60 -4.77
C LEU A 101 3.93 -3.74 -4.90
N TRP A 102 3.79 -4.53 -5.96
CA TRP A 102 4.69 -5.63 -6.29
C TRP A 102 6.06 -5.10 -6.70
N THR A 103 6.11 -4.06 -7.53
CA THR A 103 7.35 -3.40 -7.95
C THR A 103 8.14 -2.88 -6.75
N ASP A 104 7.49 -2.19 -5.81
CA ASP A 104 8.10 -1.72 -4.56
C ASP A 104 8.60 -2.86 -3.67
N LEU A 105 7.98 -4.03 -3.78
CA LEU A 105 8.35 -5.21 -2.98
C LEU A 105 9.56 -5.93 -3.60
N LYS A 106 9.61 -6.03 -4.94
CA LYS A 106 10.64 -6.74 -5.70
C LYS A 106 11.87 -5.89 -6.03
N SER A 107 11.77 -4.56 -6.03
CA SER A 107 12.84 -3.69 -6.53
C SER A 107 14.08 -3.69 -5.63
N TRP A 108 15.23 -3.93 -6.25
CA TRP A 108 16.47 -3.22 -5.93
C TRP A 108 16.23 -1.75 -6.26
N GLN A 109 16.49 -0.81 -5.34
CA GLN A 109 16.59 0.60 -5.74
C GLN A 109 17.90 0.78 -6.54
N GLU A 110 17.88 0.43 -7.82
CA GLU A 110 18.90 0.83 -8.77
C GLU A 110 18.24 1.67 -9.87
N ALA A 111 18.60 2.95 -9.92
CA ALA A 111 18.31 3.78 -11.07
C ALA A 111 19.07 3.23 -12.30
N PRO A 112 18.51 3.25 -13.52
CA PRO A 112 19.19 2.69 -14.68
C PRO A 112 20.39 3.56 -15.08
N GLY A 113 21.61 3.03 -14.96
CA GLY A 113 22.78 3.53 -15.70
C GLY A 113 24.07 3.81 -14.93
N ASP A 114 24.08 3.74 -13.60
CA ASP A 114 25.33 3.97 -12.85
C ASP A 114 26.08 2.65 -12.57
N PRO A 115 27.40 2.60 -12.85
CA PRO A 115 28.22 1.43 -12.55
C PRO A 115 28.32 1.30 -11.03
N MET A 116 27.73 0.24 -10.46
CA MET A 116 27.97 -0.28 -9.10
C MET A 116 28.54 0.78 -8.16
N GLY A 117 27.75 1.80 -7.85
CA GLY A 117 28.13 2.78 -6.86
C GLY A 117 28.04 2.10 -5.50
N ASP A 118 29.08 2.23 -4.67
CA ASP A 118 29.23 1.66 -3.33
C ASP A 118 28.18 2.16 -2.30
N ALA A 119 26.95 2.46 -2.71
CA ALA A 119 25.83 2.74 -1.82
C ALA A 119 25.43 1.43 -1.12
N GLU A 120 25.43 1.45 0.22
CA GLU A 120 25.07 0.30 1.07
C GLU A 120 23.86 -0.46 0.51
N GLY A 121 24.13 -1.69 0.05
CA GLY A 121 23.19 -2.61 -0.55
C GLY A 121 22.15 -3.07 0.46
N TRP A 122 21.09 -2.28 0.62
CA TRP A 122 19.92 -2.72 1.34
C TRP A 122 19.26 -3.84 0.54
N PRO A 123 19.07 -5.02 1.15
CA PRO A 123 18.45 -6.15 0.47
C PRO A 123 17.01 -5.80 0.08
N PRO A 124 16.45 -6.43 -0.97
CA PRO A 124 15.10 -6.14 -1.46
C PRO A 124 14.07 -6.14 -0.32
N ALA A 125 13.05 -5.29 -0.40
CA ALA A 125 12.02 -5.18 0.64
C ALA A 125 11.36 -6.54 0.95
N LEU A 126 11.23 -7.41 -0.06
CA LEU A 126 10.80 -8.79 0.11
C LEU A 126 11.74 -9.60 1.01
N TRP A 127 13.06 -9.51 0.81
CA TRP A 127 14.05 -10.24 1.62
C TRP A 127 13.99 -9.80 3.09
N ALA A 128 13.99 -8.49 3.32
CA ALA A 128 13.89 -7.94 4.67
C ALA A 128 12.59 -8.37 5.37
N ALA A 129 11.51 -8.54 4.59
CA ALA A 129 10.25 -9.05 5.10
C ALA A 129 10.31 -10.57 5.37
N VAL A 130 10.90 -11.39 4.51
CA VAL A 130 10.98 -12.86 4.66
C VAL A 130 11.62 -13.24 6.00
N GLY A 131 12.77 -12.66 6.35
CA GLY A 131 13.42 -12.95 7.64
C GLY A 131 12.54 -12.62 8.84
N GLN A 132 11.91 -11.44 8.83
CA GLN A 132 10.99 -11.02 9.91
C GLN A 132 9.71 -11.87 9.95
N LEU A 133 9.21 -12.31 8.80
CA LEU A 133 8.01 -13.14 8.69
C LEU A 133 8.27 -14.55 9.20
N HIS A 134 9.43 -15.13 8.90
CA HIS A 134 9.82 -16.45 9.38
C HIS A 134 9.82 -16.50 10.92
N GLU A 135 10.52 -15.58 11.58
CA GLU A 135 10.53 -15.49 13.05
C GLU A 135 9.11 -15.33 13.62
N ARG A 136 8.28 -14.51 12.98
CA ARG A 136 6.92 -14.22 13.46
C ARG A 136 5.93 -15.34 13.25
N ILE A 137 6.04 -16.12 12.17
CA ILE A 137 5.09 -17.19 11.86
C ILE A 137 5.46 -18.48 12.60
N SER A 138 6.74 -18.69 12.89
CA SER A 138 7.23 -19.85 13.65
C SER A 138 6.95 -19.77 15.16
N GLY A 139 6.67 -18.58 15.69
CA GLY A 139 6.45 -18.35 17.13
C GLY A 139 5.06 -18.70 17.70
N PRO A 140 3.93 -18.38 17.03
CA PRO A 140 2.59 -18.64 17.55
C PRO A 140 2.17 -20.10 17.36
N GLY A 141 1.64 -20.73 18.41
CA GLY A 141 0.98 -22.03 18.28
C GLY A 141 -0.27 -21.94 17.39
N GLU A 142 -0.49 -22.91 16.51
CA GLU A 142 -1.60 -22.95 15.54
C GLU A 142 -2.99 -22.74 16.19
N ALA A 143 -3.15 -23.17 17.45
CA ALA A 143 -4.35 -22.98 18.25
C ALA A 143 -4.65 -21.49 18.57
N VAL A 144 -3.61 -20.66 18.70
CA VAL A 144 -3.75 -19.21 18.91
C VAL A 144 -4.23 -18.55 17.63
N ILE A 145 -3.61 -18.88 16.50
CA ILE A 145 -3.95 -18.35 15.17
C ILE A 145 -5.41 -18.67 14.80
N ARG A 146 -5.89 -19.89 15.06
CA ARG A 146 -7.29 -20.26 14.78
C ARG A 146 -8.31 -19.49 15.62
N ARG A 147 -7.92 -19.01 16.80
CA ARG A 147 -8.78 -18.21 17.68
C ARG A 147 -8.70 -16.71 17.36
N THR A 148 -7.68 -16.29 16.62
CA THR A 148 -7.57 -14.92 16.12
C THR A 148 -8.70 -14.65 15.12
N PRO A 149 -9.54 -13.64 15.35
CA PRO A 149 -10.57 -13.25 14.41
C PRO A 149 -9.98 -12.91 13.04
N VAL A 150 -10.63 -13.34 11.98
CA VAL A 150 -10.30 -12.86 10.63
C VAL A 150 -10.68 -11.38 10.59
N PRO A 151 -9.73 -10.47 10.32
CA PRO A 151 -10.05 -9.05 10.27
C PRO A 151 -11.08 -8.77 9.18
N VAL A 152 -12.10 -7.99 9.50
CA VAL A 152 -13.09 -7.55 8.51
C VAL A 152 -12.37 -6.60 7.55
N ALA A 153 -12.29 -6.99 6.28
CA ALA A 153 -11.79 -6.09 5.26
C ALA A 153 -12.69 -4.85 5.20
N SER A 154 -12.11 -3.66 5.39
CA SER A 154 -12.78 -2.43 5.00
C SER A 154 -12.89 -2.47 3.47
N LEU A 155 -14.10 -2.75 3.02
CA LEU A 155 -14.50 -2.78 1.62
C LEU A 155 -15.00 -1.38 1.26
N GLY A 156 -14.32 -0.72 0.33
CA GLY A 156 -14.88 0.48 -0.27
C GLY A 156 -13.82 1.40 -0.84
N ALA A 157 -14.16 1.98 -1.98
CA ALA A 157 -13.55 3.20 -2.43
C ALA A 157 -13.93 4.31 -1.43
N LEU A 158 -12.94 5.07 -0.97
CA LEU A 158 -13.12 6.22 -0.12
C LEU A 158 -13.16 7.46 -0.99
N THR A 159 -14.22 8.27 -0.88
CA THR A 159 -14.32 9.55 -1.57
C THR A 159 -14.08 10.70 -0.59
N ILE A 160 -13.13 11.56 -0.92
CA ILE A 160 -12.80 12.77 -0.15
C ILE A 160 -13.18 13.96 -1.01
N SER A 161 -14.26 14.64 -0.66
CA SER A 161 -14.67 15.88 -1.33
C SER A 161 -13.84 17.04 -0.81
N VAL A 162 -13.27 17.85 -1.70
CA VAL A 162 -12.40 18.98 -1.34
C VAL A 162 -12.98 20.26 -1.90
N GLY A 163 -13.23 21.23 -1.01
CA GLY A 163 -13.91 22.49 -1.35
C GLY A 163 -13.03 23.47 -2.12
N ARG A 164 -11.71 23.41 -1.96
CA ARG A 164 -10.78 24.39 -2.56
C ARG A 164 -9.63 23.77 -3.34
N TYR A 165 -8.47 23.48 -2.76
CA TYR A 165 -7.37 22.86 -3.52
C TYR A 165 -6.89 21.56 -2.88
N VAL A 166 -6.62 20.54 -3.70
CA VAL A 166 -5.76 19.42 -3.28
C VAL A 166 -4.32 19.85 -3.51
N ASN A 167 -3.56 20.01 -2.44
CA ASN A 167 -2.17 20.47 -2.49
C ASN A 167 -1.20 19.38 -2.06
N VAL A 168 -0.15 19.20 -2.84
CA VAL A 168 1.02 18.41 -2.45
C VAL A 168 2.04 19.34 -1.81
N VAL A 169 2.32 19.08 -0.53
CA VAL A 169 3.22 19.85 0.32
C VAL A 169 4.58 19.17 0.39
N SER A 170 5.62 19.89 -0.01
CA SER A 170 7.03 19.56 0.21
C SER A 170 7.66 20.62 1.13
N PRO A 171 8.90 20.42 1.61
CA PRO A 171 9.60 21.45 2.38
C PRO A 171 9.70 22.80 1.64
N ASP A 172 9.87 22.72 0.32
CA ASP A 172 10.23 23.87 -0.52
C ASP A 172 9.06 24.39 -1.36
N ALA A 173 7.95 23.65 -1.44
CA ALA A 173 6.83 24.03 -2.31
C ALA A 173 5.48 23.50 -1.82
N ILE A 174 4.43 24.25 -2.15
CA ILE A 174 3.03 23.80 -2.10
C ILE A 174 2.54 23.81 -3.54
N VAL A 175 2.21 22.64 -4.08
CA VAL A 175 1.83 22.49 -5.50
C VAL A 175 0.40 21.96 -5.57
N PRO A 176 -0.54 22.70 -6.20
CA PRO A 176 -1.89 22.19 -6.41
C PRO A 176 -1.89 21.08 -7.45
N ILE A 177 -2.74 20.07 -7.23
CA ILE A 177 -3.07 19.08 -8.24
C ILE A 177 -3.94 19.76 -9.29
N LYS A 178 -3.56 19.56 -10.56
CA LYS A 178 -4.29 20.08 -11.72
C LYS A 178 -4.90 18.92 -12.47
N CYS A 179 -6.08 19.15 -13.02
CA CYS A 179 -6.69 18.22 -13.96
C CYS A 179 -5.89 18.19 -15.27
N ASP A 180 -5.51 17.00 -15.74
CA ASP A 180 -4.76 16.84 -17.00
C ASP A 180 -5.58 17.24 -18.24
N THR A 181 -6.92 17.26 -18.12
CA THR A 181 -7.84 17.56 -19.24
C THR A 181 -8.19 19.04 -19.33
N CYS A 182 -8.70 19.64 -18.25
CA CYS A 182 -9.16 21.04 -18.25
C CYS A 182 -8.20 22.01 -17.56
N ASN A 183 -7.09 21.52 -16.98
CA ASN A 183 -6.15 22.30 -16.18
C ASN A 183 -6.77 22.99 -14.94
N GLY A 184 -8.02 22.66 -14.60
CA GLY A 184 -8.70 23.11 -13.39
C GLY A 184 -8.07 22.49 -12.14
N CYS A 185 -7.94 23.28 -11.08
CA CYS A 185 -7.37 22.85 -9.80
C CYS A 185 -8.27 23.15 -8.59
N GLU A 186 -9.32 23.95 -8.77
CA GLU A 186 -10.26 24.30 -7.71
C GLU A 186 -11.38 23.27 -7.60
N GLY A 187 -11.69 22.89 -6.37
CA GLY A 187 -12.66 21.87 -6.02
C GLY A 187 -12.27 20.46 -6.44
N GLY A 188 -13.24 19.55 -6.32
CA GLY A 188 -13.14 18.18 -6.79
C GLY A 188 -13.18 17.15 -5.66
N SER A 189 -12.78 15.92 -6.00
CA SER A 189 -12.73 14.82 -5.03
C SER A 189 -11.52 13.93 -5.28
N LEU A 190 -10.98 13.36 -4.20
CA LEU A 190 -10.04 12.25 -4.28
C LEU A 190 -10.82 10.95 -4.10
N ARG A 191 -10.67 10.04 -5.07
CA ARG A 191 -11.15 8.67 -4.98
C ARG A 191 -9.97 7.78 -4.63
N VAL A 192 -10.04 7.13 -3.49
CA VAL A 192 -9.04 6.20 -3.00
C VAL A 192 -9.61 4.80 -3.08
N ASP A 193 -9.06 3.95 -3.93
CA ASP A 193 -9.49 2.56 -4.08
C ASP A 193 -8.30 1.60 -3.99
N GLY A 194 -8.20 0.87 -2.86
CA GLY A 194 -7.03 0.03 -2.58
C GLY A 194 -5.74 0.86 -2.56
N PRO A 195 -4.75 0.52 -3.42
CA PRO A 195 -3.53 1.30 -3.56
C PRO A 195 -3.69 2.56 -4.44
N ALA A 196 -4.72 2.60 -5.28
CA ALA A 196 -4.87 3.63 -6.30
C ALA A 196 -5.54 4.88 -5.74
N VAL A 197 -5.08 6.04 -6.21
CA VAL A 197 -5.71 7.34 -5.94
C VAL A 197 -5.94 8.09 -7.24
N THR A 198 -7.17 8.55 -7.43
CA THR A 198 -7.56 9.37 -8.58
C THR A 198 -8.14 10.69 -8.10
N PHE A 199 -7.66 11.80 -8.65
CA PHE A 199 -8.30 13.09 -8.51
C PHE A 199 -9.41 13.24 -9.55
N VAL A 200 -10.60 13.67 -9.14
CA VAL A 200 -11.74 13.99 -9.99
C VAL A 200 -12.00 15.48 -9.84
N CYS A 201 -11.80 16.27 -10.90
CA CYS A 201 -12.04 17.71 -10.82
C CYS A 201 -13.55 18.05 -10.74
N ALA A 202 -13.88 19.31 -10.51
CA ALA A 202 -15.27 19.77 -10.44
C ALA A 202 -16.09 19.48 -11.71
N ASP A 203 -15.44 19.42 -12.87
CA ASP A 203 -16.07 19.07 -14.17
C ASP A 203 -16.21 17.56 -14.39
N GLY A 204 -15.73 16.72 -13.45
CA GLY A 204 -15.82 15.26 -13.52
C GLY A 204 -14.68 14.56 -14.25
N HIS A 205 -13.66 15.28 -14.74
CA HIS A 205 -12.48 14.68 -15.36
C HIS A 205 -11.60 13.99 -14.31
N THR A 206 -11.08 12.82 -14.65
CA THR A 206 -10.17 12.05 -13.79
C THR A 206 -8.71 12.38 -14.10
N THR A 207 -7.87 12.39 -13.08
CA THR A 207 -6.43 12.61 -13.18
C THR A 207 -5.73 11.72 -12.18
N ALA A 208 -4.81 10.92 -12.68
CA ALA A 208 -4.03 10.01 -11.86
C ALA A 208 -2.65 10.66 -11.68
N ASN A 209 -2.34 11.07 -10.45
CA ASN A 209 -1.13 11.82 -10.16
C ASN A 209 -0.20 10.99 -9.26
N PRO A 210 1.04 10.70 -9.70
CA PRO A 210 1.97 9.86 -8.92
C PRO A 210 2.38 10.49 -7.58
N ARG A 211 2.07 11.77 -7.34
CA ARG A 211 2.32 12.41 -6.05
C ARG A 211 1.25 12.09 -5.00
N LEU A 212 0.09 11.58 -5.43
CA LEU A 212 -1.06 11.25 -4.59
C LEU A 212 -1.03 9.78 -4.14
N GLU A 213 0.07 9.30 -3.58
CA GLU A 213 0.11 7.94 -3.04
C GLU A 213 -0.90 7.80 -1.88
N VAL A 214 -1.70 6.73 -1.88
CA VAL A 214 -2.79 6.53 -0.91
C VAL A 214 -2.38 6.58 0.55
N TRP A 215 -1.18 6.11 0.92
CA TRP A 215 -0.73 6.19 2.30
C TRP A 215 -0.55 7.65 2.73
N ARG A 216 -0.17 8.54 1.81
CA ARG A 216 -0.06 9.99 2.08
C ARG A 216 -1.45 10.62 2.25
N VAL A 217 -2.40 10.23 1.40
CA VAL A 217 -3.79 10.69 1.50
C VAL A 217 -4.44 10.23 2.79
N ARG A 218 -4.22 8.98 3.20
CA ARG A 218 -4.74 8.45 4.47
C ARG A 218 -4.07 9.09 5.69
N ASN A 219 -2.77 9.36 5.64
CA ASN A 219 -2.09 10.12 6.68
C ASN A 219 -2.65 11.55 6.77
N ALA A 220 -2.86 12.23 5.63
CA ALA A 220 -3.46 13.55 5.59
C ALA A 220 -4.86 13.58 6.21
N LEU A 221 -5.70 12.58 5.95
CA LEU A 221 -7.01 12.42 6.60
C LEU A 221 -6.89 12.24 8.12
N ALA A 222 -5.97 11.39 8.57
CA ALA A 222 -5.72 11.18 10.00
C ALA A 222 -5.33 12.48 10.69
N TYR A 223 -4.44 13.29 10.09
CA TYR A 223 -4.03 14.59 10.62
C TYR A 223 -5.12 15.66 10.57
N ALA A 224 -6.03 15.57 9.59
CA ALA A 224 -7.21 16.42 9.52
C ALA A 224 -8.30 16.04 10.54
N GLY A 225 -8.12 14.95 11.29
CA GLY A 225 -9.12 14.44 12.23
C GLY A 225 -10.37 13.87 11.55
N LEU A 226 -10.25 13.46 10.28
CA LEU A 226 -11.34 12.93 9.48
C LEU A 226 -11.40 11.39 9.59
N PRO A 227 -12.60 10.79 9.53
CA PRO A 227 -12.76 9.35 9.67
C PRO A 227 -12.02 8.60 8.54
N ILE A 228 -11.23 7.60 8.92
CA ILE A 228 -10.54 6.72 7.98
C ILE A 228 -11.52 5.58 7.63
N GLY A 229 -12.06 5.60 6.41
CA GLY A 229 -12.94 4.54 5.91
C GLY A 229 -14.41 4.91 5.71
N ALA A 230 -14.75 6.20 5.83
CA ALA A 230 -16.04 6.75 5.39
C ALA A 230 -15.79 7.96 4.51
N ASP A 231 -16.74 8.26 3.62
CA ASP A 231 -16.66 9.46 2.79
C ASP A 231 -16.44 10.71 3.66
N ALA A 232 -15.50 11.54 3.24
CA ALA A 232 -15.05 12.70 3.98
C ALA A 232 -15.25 13.97 3.17
N THR A 233 -15.52 15.08 3.85
CA THR A 233 -15.60 16.41 3.23
C THR A 233 -14.61 17.34 3.91
N VAL A 234 -13.77 17.99 3.10
CA VAL A 234 -12.78 18.98 3.50
C VAL A 234 -13.23 20.31 2.89
N GLU A 235 -13.72 21.24 3.72
CA GLU A 235 -14.24 22.53 3.22
C GLU A 235 -13.16 23.47 2.66
N ARG A 236 -11.89 23.23 2.99
CA ARG A 236 -10.73 24.07 2.62
C ARG A 236 -9.73 23.27 1.77
N ASP A 237 -8.47 23.71 1.78
CA ASP A 237 -7.38 23.01 1.12
C ASP A 237 -7.10 21.67 1.81
N PHE A 238 -6.92 20.61 1.02
CA PHE A 238 -6.50 19.30 1.48
C PHE A 238 -5.01 19.12 1.21
N LEU A 239 -4.22 18.94 2.27
CA LEU A 239 -2.76 18.93 2.22
C LEU A 239 -2.21 17.50 2.30
N VAL A 240 -1.51 17.07 1.24
CA VAL A 240 -0.87 15.75 1.12
C VAL A 240 0.65 15.95 1.08
N THR A 241 1.45 15.15 1.78
CA THR A 241 2.91 15.32 1.77
C THR A 241 3.55 14.81 0.47
N SER A 242 4.72 15.31 0.08
CA SER A 242 5.40 14.93 -1.18
C SER A 242 6.43 13.80 -1.05
N ARG A 243 6.79 13.39 0.17
CA ARG A 243 7.83 12.39 0.47
C ARG A 243 7.43 11.52 1.67
N PRO A 244 8.02 10.33 1.84
CA PRO A 244 7.96 9.55 3.08
C PRO A 244 8.72 10.29 4.17
N TYR A 245 8.09 11.34 4.70
CA TYR A 245 8.39 11.76 6.06
C TYR A 245 7.90 10.67 7.00
N SER A 246 8.51 10.57 8.18
CA SER A 246 8.06 9.63 9.20
C SER A 246 6.53 9.73 9.32
N ALA A 247 5.85 8.60 9.51
CA ALA A 247 4.38 8.53 9.62
C ALA A 247 3.78 9.44 10.73
N GLN A 248 4.65 10.12 11.48
CA GLN A 248 4.38 11.09 12.54
C GLN A 248 4.53 12.56 12.09
N SER A 249 4.88 12.84 10.83
CA SER A 249 5.05 14.20 10.32
C SER A 249 3.74 14.78 9.80
N ASP A 250 3.19 15.74 10.54
CA ASP A 250 2.02 16.50 10.13
C ASP A 250 2.33 17.36 8.88
N PRO A 251 1.55 17.25 7.79
CA PRO A 251 1.72 18.05 6.57
C PRO A 251 1.79 19.56 6.84
N ARG A 252 1.09 20.04 7.87
CA ARG A 252 1.02 21.46 8.24
C ARG A 252 2.35 22.00 8.75
N TYR A 253 3.18 21.15 9.36
CA TYR A 253 4.48 21.55 9.91
C TYR A 253 5.66 21.24 8.97
N LEU A 254 5.40 20.62 7.82
CA LEU A 254 6.46 20.22 6.89
C LEU A 254 6.91 21.33 5.93
N SER A 255 6.04 22.28 5.59
CA SER A 255 6.43 23.44 4.80
C SER A 255 6.63 24.67 5.69
N ARG A 256 7.72 25.42 5.45
CA ARG A 256 7.91 26.75 6.06
C ARG A 256 6.77 27.71 5.70
N PHE A 257 6.04 27.44 4.61
CA PHE A 257 4.92 28.24 4.14
C PHE A 257 3.59 27.94 4.88
N THR A 258 3.35 26.70 5.31
CA THR A 258 2.14 26.36 6.09
C THR A 258 2.25 26.79 7.55
N ALA A 259 3.45 26.79 8.13
CA ALA A 259 3.68 27.32 9.48
C ALA A 259 3.36 28.83 9.57
N ALA A 260 3.55 29.58 8.48
CA ALA A 260 3.20 30.99 8.39
C ALA A 260 1.70 31.25 8.10
N LEU A 261 0.95 30.25 7.62
CA LEU A 261 -0.49 30.33 7.38
C LEU A 261 -1.33 29.98 8.63
N LEU A 262 -0.71 29.37 9.64
CA LEU A 262 -1.34 28.95 10.90
C LEU A 262 -0.92 29.80 12.12
N ALA A 263 0.03 30.74 11.95
CA ALA A 263 0.43 31.73 12.94
C ALA A 263 -0.34 33.04 12.73
#